data_AF-E6PQK7-F1
#
_entry.id   AF-E6PQK7-F1
#
_cell.length_a   1.000
_cell.length_b   1.000
_cell.length_c   1.000
_cell.angle_alpha   90.00
_cell.angle_beta   90.00
_cell.angle_gamma   90.00
#
_symmetry.space_group_name_H-M   'P 1'
#
loop_
_entity.id
_entity.type
_entity.pdbx_description
1 polymer ?
#
loop_
_entity_poly.entity_id
_entity_poly.type
_entity_poly.pdbx_seq_one_letter_code
_entity_poly.pdbx_strand_id
1 'polypeptide(L)'
;MEINNFNDLLEFARRESEPQRLLLVFIGATLPENASAEQIAAFHAGKGGELEPVMYVDKDPHEILSFEALTAESADYGPPWSLVFTSSVSWRDGRAPTSEETEASLHHMIECIRAGLFEGMLPFDRDGEPVHLVSVSTT
;
A
#
# COMPACT_ATOMS: atom_id res chain seq x y z
N MET A 1 18.38 -5.83 7.38
CA MET A 1 18.14 -4.44 6.95
C MET A 1 16.76 -4.09 7.46
N GLU A 2 16.62 -2.99 8.19
CA GLU A 2 15.32 -2.51 8.65
C GLU A 2 14.70 -1.65 7.54
N ILE A 3 13.41 -1.86 7.26
CA ILE A 3 12.67 -1.06 6.28
C ILE A 3 12.11 0.15 7.00
N ASN A 4 12.77 1.31 6.83
CA ASN A 4 12.37 2.56 7.51
C ASN A 4 11.53 3.47 6.63
N ASN A 5 11.55 3.28 5.32
CA ASN A 5 10.78 4.05 4.34
C ASN A 5 10.57 3.20 3.08
N PHE A 6 9.78 3.72 2.14
CA PHE A 6 9.50 3.02 0.89
C PHE A 6 10.78 2.74 0.07
N ASN A 7 11.76 3.64 0.06
CA ASN A 7 12.99 3.42 -0.71
C ASN A 7 13.83 2.27 -0.11
N ASP A 8 13.84 2.10 1.22
CA ASP A 8 14.44 0.93 1.88
C ASP A 8 13.71 -0.37 1.50
N LEU A 9 12.37 -0.34 1.42
CA LEU A 9 11.58 -1.47 0.92
C LEU A 9 11.98 -1.80 -0.53
N LEU A 10 12.11 -0.78 -1.36
CA LEU A 10 12.46 -0.92 -2.77
C LEU A 10 13.89 -1.47 -2.96
N GLU A 11 14.85 -0.96 -2.21
CA GLU A 11 16.22 -1.45 -2.17
C GLU A 11 16.28 -2.90 -1.68
N PHE A 12 15.52 -3.23 -0.63
CA PHE A 12 15.38 -4.61 -0.15
C PHE A 12 14.82 -5.50 -1.26
N ALA A 13 13.76 -5.05 -1.93
CA ALA A 13 13.10 -5.83 -2.96
C ALA A 13 14.01 -6.12 -4.18
N ARG A 14 14.86 -5.15 -4.55
CA ARG A 14 15.86 -5.28 -5.63
C ARG A 14 17.05 -6.17 -5.26
N ARG A 15 17.33 -6.36 -3.97
CA ARG A 15 18.48 -7.15 -3.48
C ARG A 15 18.16 -8.63 -3.33
N GLU A 16 16.89 -8.99 -3.27
CA GLU A 16 16.48 -10.39 -3.21
C GLU A 16 16.95 -11.15 -4.45
N SER A 17 17.41 -12.38 -4.23
CA SER A 17 17.92 -13.23 -5.32
C SER A 17 16.81 -13.74 -6.22
N GLU A 18 15.60 -13.86 -5.68
CA GLU A 18 14.39 -14.19 -6.42
C GLU A 18 13.70 -12.88 -6.81
N PRO A 19 13.41 -12.67 -8.11
CA PRO A 19 12.67 -11.48 -8.51
C PRO A 19 11.31 -11.47 -7.81
N GLN A 20 10.79 -10.28 -7.52
CA GLN A 20 9.50 -10.11 -6.87
C GLN A 20 8.72 -9.00 -7.53
N ARG A 21 7.39 -9.14 -7.56
CA ARG A 21 6.49 -8.07 -7.99
C ARG A 21 6.03 -7.31 -6.77
N LEU A 22 6.17 -5.98 -6.79
CA LEU A 22 5.59 -5.12 -5.79
C LEU A 22 4.13 -4.87 -6.12
N LEU A 23 3.27 -5.17 -5.14
CA LEU A 23 1.84 -4.91 -5.18
C LEU A 23 1.58 -3.62 -4.42
N LEU A 24 1.01 -2.63 -5.10
CA LEU A 24 0.80 -1.29 -4.59
C LEU A 24 -0.69 -1.00 -4.65
N VAL A 25 -1.32 -0.80 -3.49
CA VAL A 25 -2.75 -0.46 -3.38
C VAL A 25 -2.88 0.93 -2.76
N PHE A 26 -3.30 1.88 -3.58
CA PHE A 26 -3.52 3.27 -3.20
C PHE A 26 -4.90 3.42 -2.60
N ILE A 27 -4.94 4.06 -1.44
CA ILE A 27 -6.13 4.23 -0.62
C ILE A 27 -6.49 5.70 -0.57
N GLY A 28 -7.73 6.00 -0.96
CA GLY A 28 -8.39 7.24 -0.65
C GLY A 28 -8.91 7.16 0.77
N ALA A 29 -8.57 8.14 1.60
CA ALA A 29 -9.23 8.29 2.89
C ALA A 29 -10.40 9.25 2.71
N THR A 30 -11.61 8.82 3.07
CA THR A 30 -12.79 9.70 3.16
C THR A 30 -13.33 9.76 4.57
N LEU A 31 -13.99 10.87 4.89
CA LEU A 31 -14.65 11.03 6.18
C LEU A 31 -16.11 10.56 6.06
N PRO A 32 -16.62 9.68 6.95
CA PRO A 32 -18.03 9.33 6.95
C PRO A 32 -18.91 10.56 7.19
N GLU A 33 -20.09 10.61 6.56
CA GLU A 33 -21.01 11.77 6.64
C GLU A 33 -21.43 12.11 8.09
N ASN A 34 -21.41 11.14 9.00
CA ASN A 34 -21.71 11.29 10.42
C ASN A 34 -20.49 11.13 11.33
N ALA A 35 -19.28 11.45 10.85
CA ALA A 35 -18.07 11.33 11.65
C ALA A 35 -18.13 12.21 12.90
N SER A 36 -17.80 11.62 14.05
CA SER A 36 -17.60 12.35 15.30
C SER A 36 -16.40 13.30 15.21
N ALA A 37 -16.34 14.32 16.08
CA ALA A 37 -15.23 15.27 16.11
C ALA A 37 -13.87 14.58 16.31
N GLU A 38 -13.84 13.46 17.04
CA GLU A 38 -12.65 12.63 17.23
C GLU A 38 -12.23 11.92 15.93
N GLN A 39 -13.19 11.38 15.16
CA GLN A 39 -12.93 10.78 13.85
C GLN A 39 -12.46 11.82 12.82
N ILE A 40 -13.01 13.04 12.88
CA ILE A 40 -12.56 14.17 12.06
C ILE A 40 -11.13 14.56 12.41
N ALA A 41 -10.81 14.70 13.70
CA ALA A 41 -9.46 15.01 14.15
C ALA A 41 -8.47 13.89 13.76
N ALA A 42 -8.87 12.63 13.88
CA ALA A 42 -8.07 11.49 13.45
C ALA A 42 -7.85 11.49 11.93
N PHE A 43 -8.89 11.77 11.14
CA PHE A 43 -8.80 11.91 9.69
C PHE A 43 -7.84 13.03 9.28
N HIS A 44 -7.97 14.21 9.88
CA HIS A 44 -7.06 15.34 9.65
C HIS A 44 -5.62 15.05 10.10
N ALA A 45 -5.44 14.14 11.06
CA ALA A 45 -4.12 13.66 11.50
C ALA A 45 -3.59 12.46 10.70
N GLY A 46 -4.30 12.02 9.64
CA GLY A 46 -3.92 10.85 8.83
C GLY A 46 -4.11 9.50 9.53
N LYS A 47 -4.83 9.46 10.64
CA LYS A 47 -5.01 8.32 11.55
C LYS A 47 -6.44 7.78 11.59
N GLY A 48 -7.29 8.17 10.63
CA GLY A 48 -8.68 7.77 10.59
C GLY A 48 -9.33 8.07 9.24
N GLY A 49 -10.59 7.69 9.10
CA GLY A 49 -11.34 7.75 7.84
C GLY A 49 -11.70 6.35 7.34
N GLU A 50 -12.67 6.31 6.44
CA GLU A 50 -12.95 5.13 5.63
C GLU A 50 -11.87 5.00 4.57
N LEU A 51 -11.13 3.89 4.65
CA LEU A 51 -10.07 3.55 3.74
C LEU A 51 -10.68 2.86 2.52
N GLU A 52 -10.80 3.59 1.42
CA GLU A 52 -11.34 3.07 0.16
C GLU A 52 -10.19 2.84 -0.83
N PRO A 53 -10.02 1.62 -1.35
CA PRO A 53 -9.09 1.36 -2.45
C PRO A 53 -9.50 2.12 -3.70
N VAL A 54 -8.67 3.07 -4.13
CA VAL A 54 -8.94 3.91 -5.30
C VAL A 54 -8.16 3.46 -6.54
N MET A 55 -6.99 2.84 -6.33
CA MET A 55 -6.14 2.37 -7.42
C MET A 55 -5.25 1.23 -6.91
N TYR A 56 -4.92 0.29 -7.79
CA TYR A 56 -3.98 -0.78 -7.52
C TYR A 56 -3.10 -1.02 -8.75
N VAL A 57 -1.82 -1.24 -8.54
CA VAL A 57 -0.85 -1.52 -9.60
C VAL A 57 0.15 -2.56 -9.10
N ASP A 58 0.56 -3.46 -9.99
CA ASP A 58 1.74 -4.29 -9.79
C ASP A 58 2.89 -3.73 -10.64
N LYS A 59 4.07 -3.60 -10.03
CA LYS A 59 5.28 -3.11 -10.72
C LYS A 59 6.49 -3.95 -10.35
N ASP A 60 7.43 -4.06 -11.28
CA ASP A 60 8.75 -4.59 -10.96
C ASP A 60 9.52 -3.57 -10.11
N PRO A 61 10.22 -3.99 -9.04
CA PRO A 61 10.98 -3.08 -8.19
C PRO A 61 12.14 -2.37 -8.92
N HIS A 62 12.61 -2.87 -10.07
CA HIS A 62 13.57 -2.16 -10.92
C HIS A 62 12.91 -1.12 -11.83
N GLU A 63 11.60 -1.18 -12.08
CA GLU A 63 10.86 -0.17 -12.85
C GLU A 63 10.52 1.07 -12.02
N ILE A 64 10.30 0.90 -10.71
CA ILE A 64 10.05 2.02 -9.81
C ILE A 64 11.39 2.69 -9.53
N LEU A 65 11.63 3.91 -10.00
CA LEU A 65 12.92 4.61 -9.77
C LEU A 65 13.09 5.02 -8.30
N SER A 66 12.06 5.67 -7.76
CA SER A 66 11.97 6.17 -6.38
C SER A 66 10.50 6.30 -5.98
N PHE A 67 10.24 6.43 -4.68
CA PHE A 67 8.88 6.72 -4.22
C PHE A 67 8.31 8.01 -4.83
N GLU A 68 9.13 9.06 -4.92
CA GLU A 68 8.72 10.34 -5.55
C GLU A 68 8.26 10.17 -7.00
N ALA A 69 8.96 9.34 -7.78
CA ALA A 69 8.56 9.03 -9.15
C ALA A 69 7.21 8.29 -9.20
N LEU A 70 7.00 7.33 -8.28
CA LEU A 70 5.73 6.62 -8.14
C LEU A 70 4.59 7.56 -7.74
N THR A 71 4.83 8.49 -6.80
CA THR A 71 3.87 9.49 -6.36
C THR A 71 3.53 10.48 -7.47
N ALA A 72 4.51 10.90 -8.27
CA ALA A 72 4.30 11.77 -9.41
C ALA A 72 3.46 11.08 -10.50
N GLU A 73 3.78 9.83 -10.85
CA GLU A 73 3.00 9.04 -11.81
C GLU A 73 1.55 8.84 -11.34
N SER A 74 1.37 8.45 -10.08
CA SER A 74 0.05 8.26 -9.50
C SER A 74 -0.74 9.56 -9.33
N ALA A 75 -0.08 10.72 -9.20
CA ALA A 75 -0.75 12.02 -9.18
C ALA A 75 -1.16 12.52 -10.57
N ASP A 76 -0.43 12.15 -11.63
CA ASP A 76 -0.71 12.56 -13.01
C ASP A 76 -1.80 11.69 -13.65
N TYR A 77 -1.77 10.38 -13.38
CA TYR A 77 -2.66 9.39 -14.02
C TYR A 77 -3.72 8.80 -13.09
N GLY A 78 -3.56 8.93 -11.77
CA GLY A 78 -4.39 8.28 -10.77
C GLY A 78 -5.38 9.21 -10.05
N PRO A 79 -6.37 8.63 -9.36
CA PRO A 79 -7.24 9.38 -8.46
C PRO A 79 -6.47 9.92 -7.24
N PRO A 80 -7.00 10.94 -6.54
CA PRO A 80 -6.39 11.42 -5.31
C PRO A 80 -6.36 10.31 -4.25
N TRP A 81 -5.18 10.08 -3.68
CA TRP A 81 -4.94 9.08 -2.65
C TRP A 81 -4.21 9.70 -1.45
N SER A 82 -4.36 9.06 -0.29
CA SER A 82 -3.80 9.51 0.99
C SER A 82 -2.71 8.57 1.51
N LEU A 83 -2.88 7.27 1.29
CA LEU A 83 -1.96 6.22 1.74
C LEU A 83 -1.73 5.23 0.60
N VAL A 84 -0.60 4.54 0.62
CA VAL A 84 -0.34 3.40 -0.26
C VAL A 84 0.08 2.20 0.57
N PHE A 85 -0.66 1.12 0.45
CA PHE A 85 -0.29 -0.16 1.02
C PHE A 85 0.61 -0.90 0.04
N THR A 86 1.65 -1.50 0.58
CA THR A 86 2.64 -2.21 -0.21
C THR A 86 2.78 -3.64 0.30
N SER A 87 2.86 -4.56 -0.65
CA SER A 87 3.21 -5.95 -0.41
C SER A 87 4.05 -6.46 -1.58
N SER A 88 4.59 -7.67 -1.46
CA SER A 88 5.45 -8.26 -2.48
C SER A 88 5.04 -9.71 -2.73
N VAL A 89 4.95 -10.09 -4.00
CA VAL A 89 4.83 -11.48 -4.42
C VAL A 89 6.13 -11.93 -5.08
N SER A 90 6.88 -12.77 -4.37
CA SER A 90 8.13 -13.36 -4.85
C SER A 90 7.86 -14.54 -5.76
N TRP A 91 8.84 -14.88 -6.59
CA TRP A 91 8.82 -16.11 -7.37
C TRP A 91 8.76 -17.31 -6.42
N ARG A 92 8.02 -18.35 -6.82
CA ARG A 92 7.95 -19.61 -6.07
C ARG A 92 8.57 -20.71 -6.90
N ASP A 93 9.52 -21.44 -6.31
CA ASP A 93 10.25 -22.52 -6.96
C ASP A 93 10.92 -22.08 -8.29
N GLY A 94 11.46 -20.85 -8.32
CA GLY A 94 12.11 -20.28 -9.51
C GLY A 94 11.15 -19.92 -10.66
N ARG A 95 9.84 -19.91 -10.42
CA ARG A 95 8.84 -19.48 -11.40
C ARG A 95 8.23 -18.13 -11.01
N ALA A 96 8.18 -17.22 -12.00
CA ALA A 96 7.45 -15.97 -11.87
C ALA A 96 5.97 -16.23 -11.55
N PRO A 97 5.36 -15.47 -10.62
CA PRO A 97 3.92 -15.54 -10.43
C PRO A 97 3.24 -15.23 -11.75
N THR A 98 2.21 -16.01 -12.08
CA THR A 98 1.37 -15.70 -13.24
C THR A 98 0.63 -14.38 -13.00
N SER A 99 0.18 -13.73 -14.07
CA SER A 99 -0.68 -12.55 -13.95
C SER A 99 -1.90 -12.85 -13.08
N GLU A 100 -2.50 -14.04 -13.24
CA GLU A 100 -3.66 -14.47 -12.45
C GLU A 100 -3.34 -14.62 -10.95
N GLU A 101 -2.17 -15.14 -10.58
CA GLU A 101 -1.73 -15.22 -9.17
C GLU A 101 -1.42 -13.84 -8.58
N THR A 102 -0.87 -12.95 -9.39
CA THR A 102 -0.57 -11.57 -9.01
C THR A 102 -1.87 -10.80 -8.77
N GLU A 103 -2.83 -10.91 -9.69
CA GLU A 103 -4.17 -10.34 -9.58
C GLU A 103 -4.92 -10.91 -8.37
N ALA A 104 -4.91 -12.24 -8.16
CA ALA A 104 -5.53 -12.85 -7.00
C ALA A 104 -4.96 -12.32 -5.68
N SER A 105 -3.64 -12.10 -5.63
CA SER A 105 -2.95 -11.54 -4.47
C SER A 105 -3.30 -10.06 -4.25
N LEU A 106 -3.40 -9.26 -5.31
CA LEU A 106 -3.89 -7.87 -5.25
C LEU A 106 -5.33 -7.80 -4.75
N HIS A 107 -6.22 -8.64 -5.29
CA HIS A 107 -7.61 -8.73 -4.86
C HIS A 107 -7.70 -9.13 -3.39
N HIS A 108 -6.90 -10.11 -2.94
CA HIS A 108 -6.85 -10.48 -1.53
C HIS A 108 -6.39 -9.32 -0.65
N MET A 109 -5.36 -8.59 -1.07
CA MET A 109 -4.84 -7.40 -0.39
C MET A 109 -5.91 -6.32 -0.22
N ILE A 110 -6.69 -6.05 -1.28
CA ILE A 110 -7.81 -5.12 -1.27
C ILE A 110 -8.88 -5.53 -0.25
N GLU A 111 -9.24 -6.81 -0.22
CA GLU A 111 -10.25 -7.33 0.71
C GLU A 111 -9.75 -7.29 2.17
N CYS A 112 -8.47 -7.57 2.41
CA CYS A 112 -7.84 -7.41 3.73
C CYS A 112 -7.89 -5.95 4.21
N ILE A 113 -7.55 -5.00 3.34
CA ILE A 113 -7.60 -3.56 3.67
C ILE A 113 -9.03 -3.15 4.02
N ARG A 114 -10.03 -3.57 3.22
CA ARG A 114 -11.45 -3.33 3.50
C ARG A 114 -11.92 -3.96 4.80
N ALA A 115 -11.39 -5.12 5.15
CA ALA A 115 -11.67 -5.80 6.42
C ALA A 115 -10.91 -5.19 7.62
N GLY A 116 -10.07 -4.17 7.41
CA GLY A 116 -9.24 -3.58 8.46
C GLY A 116 -8.09 -4.49 8.94
N LEU A 117 -7.72 -5.47 8.11
CA LEU A 117 -6.63 -6.41 8.35
C LEU A 117 -5.39 -5.92 7.61
N PHE A 118 -4.44 -5.36 8.34
CA PHE A 118 -3.23 -4.77 7.76
C PHE A 118 -1.98 -5.66 7.86
N GLU A 119 -2.15 -6.91 8.29
CA GLU A 119 -1.05 -7.83 8.56
C GLU A 119 -0.31 -8.23 7.26
N GLY A 120 1.02 -8.23 7.29
CA GLY A 120 1.85 -8.54 6.12
C GLY A 120 1.89 -7.45 5.04
N MET A 121 1.36 -6.25 5.34
CA MET A 121 1.41 -5.09 4.46
C MET A 121 2.11 -3.93 5.15
N LEU A 122 2.81 -3.12 4.36
CA LEU A 122 3.46 -1.90 4.84
C LEU A 122 2.75 -0.69 4.20
N PRO A 123 1.91 0.02 4.96
CA PRO A 123 1.33 1.28 4.51
C PRO A 123 2.37 2.41 4.62
N PHE A 124 2.46 3.21 3.56
CA PHE A 124 3.26 4.43 3.50
C PHE A 124 2.37 5.63 3.21
N ASP A 125 2.74 6.80 3.76
CA ASP A 125 2.11 8.07 3.42
C ASP A 125 2.68 8.67 2.11
N ARG A 126 2.28 9.91 1.80
CA ARG A 126 2.72 10.61 0.59
C ARG A 126 4.19 11.04 0.60
N ASP A 127 4.83 11.04 1.76
CA ASP A 127 6.25 11.33 1.95
C ASP A 127 7.10 10.05 1.92
N GLY A 128 6.45 8.87 1.91
CA GLY A 128 7.09 7.57 1.86
C GLY A 128 7.49 7.07 3.25
N GLU A 129 6.94 7.69 4.30
CA GLU A 129 7.15 7.30 5.68
C GLU A 129 6.15 6.20 6.07
N PRO A 130 6.59 5.17 6.82
CA PRO A 130 5.72 4.09 7.25
C PRO A 130 4.69 4.60 8.25
N VAL A 131 3.42 4.28 8.00
CA VAL A 131 2.31 4.68 8.87
C VAL A 131 1.89 3.51 9.73
N HIS A 132 1.81 3.71 11.04
CA HIS A 132 1.23 2.69 11.92
C HIS A 132 -0.28 2.85 11.98
N LEU A 133 -1.00 2.00 11.25
CA LEU A 133 -2.45 1.90 11.34
C LEU A 133 -2.81 0.94 12.48
N VAL A 134 -3.58 1.44 13.44
CA VAL A 134 -4.16 0.62 14.50
C VAL A 134 -5.55 0.16 14.04
N SER A 135 -5.72 -1.14 13.86
CA SER A 135 -7.06 -1.71 13.66
C SER A 135 -7.84 -1.51 14.95
N VAL A 136 -8.87 -0.67 14.91
CA VAL A 136 -9.81 -0.54 16.02
C VAL A 136 -10.71 -1.77 15.98
N SER A 137 -10.35 -2.78 16.77
CA SER A 137 -11.22 -3.91 17.06
C SER A 137 -12.49 -3.38 17.73
N THR A 138 -13.55 -3.17 16.95
CA THR A 138 -14.88 -2.87 17.48
C THR A 138 -15.31 -4.10 18.29
N THR A 139 -15.16 -4.00 19.61
CA THR A 139 -15.64 -5.01 20.58
C THR A 139 -17.11 -4.79 20.86
#